data_AF-A0A9W8XR94-F1
#
_entry.id   AF-A0A9W8XR94-F1
#
_cell.length_a   1.000
_cell.length_b   1.000
_cell.length_c   1.000
_cell.angle_alpha   90.00
_cell.angle_beta   90.00
_cell.angle_gamma   90.00
#
_symmetry.space_group_name_H-M   'P 1'
#
loop_
_entity.id
_entity.type
_entity.pdbx_description
1 polymer ?
#
loop_
_entity_poly.entity_id
_entity_poly.type
_entity_poly.pdbx_seq_one_letter_code
_entity_poly.pdbx_strand_id
1 'polypeptide(L)'
;MEHPTQSVDYEAPFNPRADGYQIPGGSSSGSASAIASYDWLDFSIATDGAVSTEGVISVYPGYDTPGVFGRDLAKFENFIWNWYGEGIKNKSIKSPRLFVPPDFFTDITGHQLELVEHFIEDLEISLQTKVHRQSIAETWKKSAPVDERDINVYLENATQHSYYHAAFHAFDGFRKAYKAKYNRAPFITESNRWLWQLGSEVSSKERDDMNNRIQTFRTWFLKHYMKSDEQDTIIILPISQVKPNYRDAFTSQIGKKATTGLRTTYLSPYVGAPELAVPIGHLNFESRISGNTESLPVAVAVMGPPGSDMALVKLVLESLRASKRPTAVSTGKARMWSPEEESGSS
;
A
#
# COMPACT_ATOMS: atom_id res chain seq x y z
N MET A 1 -9.99 -2.51 1.12
CA MET A 1 -9.29 -2.28 2.41
C MET A 1 -10.24 -2.68 3.51
N GLU A 2 -9.74 -3.36 4.54
CA GLU A 2 -10.54 -3.70 5.72
C GLU A 2 -10.91 -2.45 6.52
N HIS A 3 -12.03 -2.48 7.24
CA HIS A 3 -12.49 -1.36 8.05
C HIS A 3 -12.24 -1.70 9.53
N PRO A 4 -11.30 -1.05 10.24
CA PRO A 4 -10.84 -1.50 11.56
C PRO A 4 -11.94 -1.75 12.59
N THR A 5 -13.00 -0.92 12.60
CA THR A 5 -14.15 -1.07 13.50
C THR A 5 -15.07 -2.27 13.19
N GLN A 6 -14.73 -3.12 12.22
CA GLN A 6 -15.36 -4.42 11.98
C GLN A 6 -14.75 -5.55 12.83
N SER A 7 -13.68 -5.27 13.59
CA SER A 7 -13.31 -6.13 14.72
C SER A 7 -14.39 -6.08 15.80
N VAL A 8 -14.73 -7.25 16.36
CA VAL A 8 -15.75 -7.39 17.42
C VAL A 8 -15.19 -7.99 18.71
N ASP A 9 -14.02 -8.64 18.65
CA ASP A 9 -13.36 -9.28 19.79
C ASP A 9 -12.38 -8.32 20.51
N TYR A 10 -12.02 -7.21 19.88
CA TYR A 10 -11.16 -6.16 20.43
C TYR A 10 -11.53 -4.80 19.83
N GLU A 11 -11.38 -3.73 20.63
CA GLU A 11 -11.59 -2.38 20.12
C GLU A 11 -10.51 -2.00 19.08
N ALA A 12 -10.93 -1.43 17.96
CA ALA A 12 -10.04 -0.93 16.93
C ALA A 12 -9.19 0.24 17.47
N PRO A 13 -7.89 0.37 17.11
CA PRO A 13 -7.08 1.49 17.56
C PRO A 13 -7.65 2.84 17.10
N PHE A 14 -7.36 3.90 17.83
CA PHE A 14 -7.68 5.27 17.43
C PHE A 14 -6.57 5.81 16.54
N ASN A 15 -6.92 6.50 15.44
CA ASN A 15 -5.95 7.27 14.68
C ASN A 15 -5.61 8.52 15.52
N PRO A 16 -4.35 8.76 15.92
CA PRO A 16 -4.01 9.88 16.79
C PRO A 16 -3.99 11.23 16.06
N ARG A 17 -4.12 11.28 14.72
CA ARG A 17 -4.10 12.51 13.92
C ARG A 17 -5.42 13.28 13.97
N ALA A 18 -5.36 14.59 13.71
CA ALA A 18 -6.52 15.47 13.63
C ALA A 18 -7.38 15.40 14.90
N ASP A 19 -8.71 15.40 14.76
CA ASP A 19 -9.67 15.24 15.85
C ASP A 19 -9.47 13.97 16.70
N GLY A 20 -8.78 12.95 16.20
CA GLY A 20 -8.58 11.65 16.86
C GLY A 20 -9.68 10.62 16.60
N TYR A 21 -10.66 10.94 15.75
CA TYR A 21 -11.81 10.10 15.41
C TYR A 21 -11.81 9.65 13.95
N GLN A 22 -10.73 9.91 13.21
CA GLN A 22 -10.48 9.33 11.90
C GLN A 22 -10.18 7.81 12.00
N ILE A 23 -10.45 7.09 10.93
CA ILE A 23 -10.09 5.67 10.78
C ILE A 23 -8.57 5.56 10.51
N PRO A 24 -7.83 4.63 11.16
CA PRO A 24 -6.38 4.48 10.97
C PRO A 24 -5.95 3.67 9.73
N GLY A 25 -6.89 3.19 8.92
CA GLY A 25 -6.62 2.20 7.87
C GLY A 25 -6.42 0.78 8.43
N GLY A 26 -6.27 -0.22 7.57
CA GLY A 26 -6.08 -1.63 7.95
C GLY A 26 -5.61 -2.50 6.79
N SER A 27 -5.15 -3.74 7.01
CA SER A 27 -5.29 -4.56 8.22
C SER A 27 -4.40 -4.14 9.40
N SER A 28 -3.14 -3.72 9.14
CA SER A 28 -2.07 -3.38 10.10
C SER A 28 -2.30 -2.09 10.94
N SER A 29 -3.56 -1.83 11.29
CA SER A 29 -4.08 -0.64 12.00
C SER A 29 -3.38 -0.34 13.33
N GLY A 30 -3.11 -1.38 14.14
CA GLY A 30 -2.47 -1.24 15.45
C GLY A 30 -1.05 -0.69 15.36
N SER A 31 -0.25 -1.29 14.47
CA SER A 31 1.13 -0.90 14.20
C SER A 31 1.24 0.56 13.73
N ALA A 32 0.45 0.94 12.72
CA ALA A 32 0.40 2.31 12.22
C ALA A 32 -0.03 3.33 13.30
N SER A 33 -1.07 2.99 14.08
CA SER A 33 -1.59 3.86 15.14
C SER A 33 -0.60 4.02 16.29
N ALA A 34 0.07 2.94 16.70
CA ALA A 34 1.11 2.99 17.73
C ALA A 34 2.29 3.87 17.30
N ILE A 35 2.74 3.73 16.05
CA ILE A 35 3.83 4.55 15.49
C ILE A 35 3.47 6.03 15.42
N ALA A 36 2.23 6.37 15.07
CA ALA A 36 1.76 7.74 15.09
C ALA A 36 1.48 8.29 16.51
N SER A 37 1.38 7.44 17.54
CA SER A 37 1.01 7.83 18.91
C SER A 37 2.19 7.94 19.89
N TYR A 38 3.26 7.16 19.69
CA TYR A 38 4.28 6.96 20.71
C TYR A 38 5.67 7.44 20.30
N ASP A 39 6.10 8.56 20.90
CA ASP A 39 7.35 9.27 20.64
C ASP A 39 8.60 8.39 20.84
N TRP A 40 8.51 7.44 21.76
CA TRP A 40 9.55 6.47 22.11
C TRP A 40 9.60 5.25 21.17
N LEU A 41 8.61 5.06 20.30
CA LEU A 41 8.53 3.94 19.36
C LEU A 41 9.03 4.39 17.98
N ASP A 42 10.23 3.93 17.61
CA ASP A 42 10.84 4.24 16.30
C ASP A 42 10.24 3.42 15.15
N PHE A 43 9.97 2.13 15.39
CA PHE A 43 9.51 1.17 14.40
C PHE A 43 8.43 0.22 14.94
N SER A 44 7.51 -0.19 14.07
CA SER A 44 6.58 -1.29 14.31
C SER A 44 6.41 -2.12 13.04
N ILE A 45 6.08 -3.40 13.21
CA ILE A 45 5.96 -4.34 12.11
C ILE A 45 4.51 -4.41 11.62
N ALA A 46 4.35 -4.32 10.31
CA ALA A 46 3.13 -4.58 9.55
C ALA A 46 3.13 -6.02 9.01
N THR A 47 2.02 -6.50 8.46
CA THR A 47 1.95 -7.79 7.76
C THR A 47 2.18 -7.66 6.24
N ASP A 48 3.04 -6.70 5.80
CA ASP A 48 3.26 -6.35 4.37
C ASP A 48 4.73 -5.94 3.98
N GLY A 49 5.67 -6.88 3.70
CA GLY A 49 7.10 -6.64 3.33
C GLY A 49 8.09 -7.86 3.25
N ALA A 50 9.32 -7.68 2.76
CA ALA A 50 10.07 -8.77 2.11
C ALA A 50 10.92 -9.75 3.00
N VAL A 51 10.52 -10.04 4.24
CA VAL A 51 11.17 -11.07 5.11
C VAL A 51 10.39 -12.40 5.19
N SER A 52 10.89 -13.38 5.96
CA SER A 52 10.21 -14.67 6.19
C SER A 52 8.85 -14.50 6.88
N THR A 53 7.82 -15.16 6.36
CA THR A 53 6.48 -15.27 6.97
C THR A 53 6.38 -16.42 8.00
N GLU A 54 7.49 -17.01 8.42
CA GLU A 54 7.49 -18.03 9.48
C GLU A 54 6.92 -17.47 10.80
N GLY A 55 5.98 -18.21 11.40
CA GLY A 55 5.23 -17.75 12.58
C GLY A 55 4.08 -16.78 12.27
N VAL A 56 3.96 -16.26 11.04
CA VAL A 56 2.85 -15.38 10.62
C VAL A 56 1.67 -16.23 10.12
N ILE A 57 0.45 -15.83 10.48
CA ILE A 57 -0.77 -16.43 9.91
C ILE A 57 -0.99 -15.86 8.51
N SER A 58 -0.50 -16.59 7.50
CA SER A 58 -0.72 -16.23 6.09
C SER A 58 -2.18 -16.39 5.70
N VAL A 59 -2.71 -15.38 5.01
CA VAL A 59 -4.05 -15.27 4.44
C VAL A 59 -3.99 -15.37 2.91
N TYR A 60 -2.95 -14.85 2.25
CA TYR A 60 -2.70 -14.94 0.82
C TYR A 60 -1.24 -15.39 0.50
N PRO A 61 -0.95 -16.70 0.63
CA PRO A 61 0.37 -17.25 0.35
C PRO A 61 0.90 -16.84 -1.05
N GLY A 62 2.10 -16.25 -1.07
CA GLY A 62 2.76 -15.75 -2.29
C GLY A 62 2.61 -14.25 -2.54
N TYR A 63 1.77 -13.55 -1.78
CA TYR A 63 1.65 -12.09 -1.77
C TYR A 63 1.75 -11.51 -0.36
N ASP A 64 1.33 -12.26 0.68
CA ASP A 64 1.71 -11.99 2.07
C ASP A 64 3.22 -12.00 2.26
N THR A 65 3.68 -11.12 3.14
CA THR A 65 5.06 -10.63 3.25
C THR A 65 5.11 -9.80 4.57
N PRO A 66 6.04 -9.83 5.55
CA PRO A 66 6.00 -8.94 6.73
C PRO A 66 6.73 -7.57 6.57
N GLY A 67 6.11 -6.46 7.00
CA GLY A 67 6.51 -5.06 6.66
C GLY A 67 6.84 -4.12 7.81
N VAL A 68 7.13 -2.84 7.53
CA VAL A 68 7.54 -1.85 8.54
C VAL A 68 6.85 -0.49 8.43
N PHE A 69 6.41 0.05 9.58
CA PHE A 69 6.13 1.47 9.79
C PHE A 69 7.21 2.07 10.69
N GLY A 70 7.66 3.29 10.38
CA GLY A 70 8.59 4.06 11.21
C GLY A 70 8.42 5.56 10.97
N ARG A 71 8.96 6.38 11.89
CA ARG A 71 8.80 7.86 11.82
C ARG A 71 9.98 8.62 11.22
N ASP A 72 11.15 8.02 11.06
CA ASP A 72 12.36 8.68 10.56
C ASP A 72 12.98 7.83 9.46
N LEU A 73 12.91 8.30 8.21
CA LEU A 73 13.41 7.57 7.05
C LEU A 73 14.93 7.34 7.11
N ALA A 74 15.68 8.20 7.81
CA ALA A 74 17.11 8.01 7.99
C ALA A 74 17.46 6.76 8.82
N LYS A 75 16.51 6.23 9.60
CA LYS A 75 16.69 4.98 10.36
C LYS A 75 16.32 3.71 9.57
N PHE A 76 15.58 3.83 8.46
CA PHE A 76 15.03 2.66 7.75
C PHE A 76 16.12 1.76 7.17
N GLU A 77 17.21 2.30 6.62
CA GLU A 77 18.35 1.50 6.15
C GLU A 77 18.86 0.55 7.24
N ASN A 78 19.15 1.09 8.42
CA ASN A 78 19.71 0.31 9.52
C ASN A 78 18.69 -0.74 10.02
N PHE A 79 17.40 -0.39 10.11
CA PHE A 79 16.36 -1.34 10.51
C PHE A 79 16.21 -2.49 9.50
N ILE A 80 16.07 -2.16 8.21
CA ILE A 80 15.90 -3.13 7.12
C ILE A 80 17.14 -4.04 7.03
N TRP A 81 18.35 -3.49 7.13
CA TRP A 81 19.59 -4.27 7.11
C TRP A 81 19.66 -5.29 8.26
N ASN A 82 19.37 -4.88 9.49
CA ASN A 82 19.40 -5.79 10.65
C ASN A 82 18.24 -6.80 10.64
N TRP A 83 17.09 -6.45 10.05
CA TRP A 83 15.92 -7.33 10.02
C TRP A 83 15.96 -8.38 8.89
N TYR A 84 16.45 -8.00 7.71
CA TYR A 84 16.58 -8.90 6.55
C TYR A 84 17.89 -9.69 6.57
N GLY A 85 18.95 -9.13 7.17
CA GLY A 85 20.30 -9.71 7.20
C GLY A 85 20.84 -10.00 5.79
N GLU A 86 21.60 -11.10 5.67
CA GLU A 86 22.18 -11.57 4.41
C GLU A 86 21.14 -11.98 3.35
N GLY A 87 19.86 -12.11 3.73
CA GLY A 87 18.77 -12.42 2.80
C GLY A 87 18.35 -11.28 1.88
N ILE A 88 18.82 -10.04 2.13
CA ILE A 88 18.40 -8.87 1.35
C ILE A 88 18.95 -8.89 -0.07
N LYS A 89 18.07 -8.70 -1.06
CA LYS A 89 18.48 -8.37 -2.42
C LYS A 89 18.98 -6.93 -2.44
N ASN A 90 20.27 -6.76 -2.70
CA ASN A 90 20.90 -5.44 -2.76
C ASN A 90 21.03 -4.95 -4.22
N LYS A 91 19.90 -4.87 -4.96
CA LYS A 91 19.92 -4.25 -6.29
C LYS A 91 20.06 -2.74 -6.13
N SER A 92 21.16 -2.18 -6.64
CA SER A 92 21.27 -0.74 -6.85
C SER A 92 20.36 -0.27 -7.99
N ILE A 93 19.77 0.91 -7.80
CA ILE A 93 18.98 1.61 -8.82
C ILE A 93 19.96 2.39 -9.69
N LYS A 94 19.91 2.19 -11.01
CA LYS A 94 20.82 2.85 -11.98
C LYS A 94 20.05 3.84 -12.85
N SER A 95 20.61 5.03 -13.06
CA SER A 95 20.11 6.04 -14.01
C SER A 95 18.58 6.25 -13.91
N PRO A 96 18.06 6.59 -12.71
CA PRO A 96 16.63 6.52 -12.43
C PRO A 96 15.79 7.42 -13.35
N ARG A 97 14.74 6.84 -13.94
CA ARG A 97 13.67 7.57 -14.62
C ARG A 97 12.39 7.55 -13.80
N LEU A 98 11.68 8.68 -13.77
CA LEU A 98 10.39 8.79 -13.08
C LEU A 98 9.24 8.36 -13.99
N PHE A 99 8.26 7.66 -13.43
CA PHE A 99 7.05 7.24 -14.13
C PHE A 99 5.79 7.50 -13.30
N VAL A 100 4.78 8.08 -13.93
CA VAL A 100 3.46 8.36 -13.34
C VAL A 100 2.39 7.75 -14.25
N PRO A 101 1.74 6.64 -13.85
CA PRO A 101 0.62 6.06 -14.59
C PRO A 101 -0.68 6.83 -14.29
N PRO A 102 -1.26 7.60 -15.26
CA PRO A 102 -2.42 8.44 -14.99
C PRO A 102 -3.69 7.64 -14.64
N ASP A 103 -3.72 6.34 -14.94
CA ASP A 103 -4.85 5.42 -14.70
C ASP A 103 -5.29 5.39 -13.23
N PHE A 104 -4.40 5.74 -12.30
CA PHE A 104 -4.67 5.73 -10.85
C PHE A 104 -4.97 7.11 -10.26
N PHE A 105 -4.77 8.20 -11.00
CA PHE A 105 -4.93 9.57 -10.49
C PHE A 105 -6.31 10.18 -10.79
N THR A 106 -7.26 9.41 -11.32
CA THR A 106 -8.62 9.89 -11.73
C THR A 106 -9.36 10.64 -10.63
N ASP A 107 -9.20 10.22 -9.39
CA ASP A 107 -9.95 10.72 -8.23
C ASP A 107 -9.12 11.73 -7.40
N ILE A 108 -7.87 12.00 -7.81
CA ILE A 108 -6.89 12.83 -7.11
C ILE A 108 -6.89 14.23 -7.74
N THR A 109 -7.42 15.21 -7.03
CA THR A 109 -7.75 16.54 -7.60
C THR A 109 -7.47 17.68 -6.63
N GLY A 110 -7.44 18.91 -7.16
CA GLY A 110 -7.19 20.14 -6.39
C GLY A 110 -5.88 20.10 -5.61
N HIS A 111 -5.90 20.63 -4.38
CA HIS A 111 -4.70 20.74 -3.55
C HIS A 111 -4.00 19.41 -3.24
N GLN A 112 -4.70 18.27 -3.30
CA GLN A 112 -4.03 16.97 -3.19
C GLN A 112 -3.13 16.70 -4.40
N LEU A 113 -3.60 17.03 -5.61
CA LEU A 113 -2.83 16.86 -6.84
C LEU A 113 -1.67 17.86 -6.92
N GLU A 114 -1.87 19.11 -6.46
CA GLU A 114 -0.81 20.11 -6.34
C GLU A 114 0.35 19.63 -5.44
N LEU A 115 0.05 19.07 -4.26
CA LEU A 115 1.07 18.50 -3.38
C LEU A 115 1.82 17.32 -4.02
N VAL A 116 1.11 16.48 -4.78
CA VAL A 116 1.71 15.35 -5.53
C VAL A 116 2.63 15.85 -6.63
N GLU A 117 2.21 16.82 -7.43
CA GLU A 117 2.99 17.37 -8.54
C GLU A 117 4.26 18.08 -8.04
N HIS A 118 4.18 18.91 -6.99
CA HIS A 118 5.39 19.50 -6.38
C HIS A 118 6.39 18.42 -5.89
N PHE A 119 5.91 17.32 -5.32
CA PHE A 119 6.79 16.21 -4.91
C PHE A 119 7.39 15.45 -6.11
N ILE A 120 6.70 15.42 -7.26
CA ILE A 120 7.26 14.88 -8.50
C ILE A 120 8.32 15.82 -9.08
N GLU A 121 8.13 17.14 -9.02
CA GLU A 121 9.13 18.15 -9.41
C GLU A 121 10.41 18.06 -8.55
N ASP A 122 10.26 17.86 -7.24
CA ASP A 122 11.37 17.59 -6.31
C ASP A 122 12.19 16.38 -6.72
N LEU A 123 11.52 15.28 -7.10
CA LEU A 123 12.17 14.09 -7.62
C LEU A 123 12.81 14.32 -9.00
N GLU A 124 12.20 15.10 -9.90
CA GLU A 124 12.82 15.46 -11.18
C GLU A 124 14.14 16.21 -10.99
N ILE A 125 14.16 17.17 -10.06
CA ILE A 125 15.34 17.98 -9.71
C ILE A 125 16.41 17.10 -9.07
N SER A 126 16.04 16.32 -8.04
CA SER A 126 16.98 15.46 -7.30
C SER A 126 17.60 14.37 -8.17
N LEU A 127 16.82 13.76 -9.05
CA LEU A 127 17.25 12.61 -9.87
C LEU A 127 17.78 13.04 -11.25
N GLN A 128 17.78 14.36 -11.55
CA GLN A 128 18.20 14.96 -12.82
C GLN A 128 17.50 14.32 -14.03
N THR A 129 16.21 14.01 -13.87
CA THR A 129 15.40 13.21 -14.79
C THR A 129 14.08 13.89 -15.07
N LYS A 130 13.31 13.41 -16.06
CA LYS A 130 11.96 13.93 -16.35
C LYS A 130 10.91 12.83 -16.25
N VAL A 131 9.77 13.15 -15.66
CA VAL A 131 8.69 12.20 -15.38
C VAL A 131 7.94 11.83 -16.65
N HIS A 132 7.97 10.54 -16.97
CA HIS A 132 7.17 9.99 -18.06
C HIS A 132 5.74 9.71 -17.58
N ARG A 133 4.74 10.25 -18.30
CA ARG A 133 3.32 9.95 -18.07
C ARG A 133 2.76 9.15 -19.24
N GLN A 134 2.25 7.94 -18.96
CA GLN A 134 1.63 7.06 -19.94
C GLN A 134 0.64 6.12 -19.25
N SER A 135 -0.54 5.91 -19.85
CA SER A 135 -1.54 4.98 -19.31
C SER A 135 -1.10 3.53 -19.47
N ILE A 136 -1.19 2.76 -18.38
CA ILE A 136 -0.95 1.31 -18.35
C ILE A 136 -2.01 0.60 -19.20
N ALA A 137 -3.28 1.00 -19.10
CA ALA A 137 -4.37 0.40 -19.87
C ALA A 137 -4.20 0.61 -21.39
N GLU A 138 -3.85 1.82 -21.82
CA GLU A 138 -3.61 2.13 -23.24
C GLU A 138 -2.33 1.49 -23.79
N THR A 139 -1.34 1.15 -22.96
CA THR A 139 -0.18 0.35 -23.40
C THR A 139 -0.51 -1.14 -23.42
N TRP A 140 -1.27 -1.67 -22.45
CA TRP A 140 -1.77 -3.06 -22.46
C TRP A 140 -2.56 -3.34 -23.74
N LYS A 141 -3.53 -2.48 -24.06
CA LYS A 141 -4.35 -2.53 -25.27
C LYS A 141 -3.54 -2.63 -26.57
N LYS A 142 -2.30 -2.15 -26.58
CA LYS A 142 -1.38 -2.14 -27.74
C LYS A 142 -0.34 -3.27 -27.72
N SER A 143 0.09 -3.74 -26.54
CA SER A 143 1.22 -4.69 -26.41
C SER A 143 0.95 -5.92 -25.52
N ALA A 144 -0.29 -6.17 -25.10
CA ALA A 144 -0.66 -7.36 -24.33
C ALA A 144 -0.25 -8.66 -25.06
N PRO A 145 0.31 -9.65 -24.35
CA PRO A 145 0.75 -10.93 -24.93
C PRO A 145 -0.40 -11.94 -25.08
N VAL A 146 -1.65 -11.47 -25.05
CA VAL A 146 -2.91 -12.22 -25.03
C VAL A 146 -3.96 -11.48 -25.83
N ASP A 147 -5.04 -12.16 -26.22
CA ASP A 147 -6.07 -11.58 -27.08
C ASP A 147 -6.91 -10.49 -26.40
N GLU A 148 -7.13 -10.58 -25.08
CA GLU A 148 -7.86 -9.56 -24.30
C GLU A 148 -7.07 -8.25 -24.19
N ARG A 149 -7.69 -7.14 -24.61
CA ARG A 149 -7.07 -5.82 -24.76
C ARG A 149 -7.56 -4.80 -23.73
N ASP A 150 -8.57 -5.10 -22.93
CA ASP A 150 -8.86 -4.34 -21.70
C ASP A 150 -8.19 -5.01 -20.49
N ILE A 151 -7.29 -4.29 -19.83
CA ILE A 151 -6.58 -4.80 -18.65
C ILE A 151 -7.51 -5.02 -17.45
N ASN A 152 -8.63 -4.29 -17.37
CA ASN A 152 -9.59 -4.41 -16.29
C ASN A 152 -10.50 -5.62 -16.45
N VAL A 153 -10.79 -6.00 -17.69
CA VAL A 153 -11.40 -7.30 -18.04
C VAL A 153 -10.38 -8.43 -17.85
N TYR A 154 -9.12 -8.20 -18.26
CA TYR A 154 -8.05 -9.20 -18.09
C TYR A 154 -7.74 -9.52 -16.62
N LEU A 155 -7.92 -8.56 -15.71
CA LEU A 155 -7.82 -8.74 -14.25
C LEU A 155 -9.20 -8.68 -13.57
N GLU A 156 -10.29 -8.91 -14.31
CA GLU A 156 -11.62 -9.07 -13.71
C GLU A 156 -11.63 -10.34 -12.86
N ASN A 157 -12.23 -10.23 -11.67
CA ASN A 157 -12.20 -11.24 -10.60
C ASN A 157 -10.81 -11.56 -10.00
N ALA A 158 -9.74 -10.81 -10.28
CA ALA A 158 -8.42 -11.07 -9.68
C ALA A 158 -8.48 -11.15 -8.14
N THR A 159 -9.13 -10.20 -7.48
CA THR A 159 -9.38 -10.21 -6.03
C THR A 159 -10.09 -11.47 -5.54
N GLN A 160 -11.09 -11.97 -6.28
CA GLN A 160 -11.88 -13.10 -5.82
C GLN A 160 -11.19 -14.44 -6.11
N HIS A 161 -10.74 -14.63 -7.35
CA HIS A 161 -10.20 -15.90 -7.83
C HIS A 161 -8.81 -16.23 -7.25
N SER A 162 -8.02 -15.23 -6.83
CA SER A 162 -6.75 -15.47 -6.16
C SER A 162 -6.82 -15.18 -4.65
N TYR A 163 -7.04 -13.91 -4.25
CA TYR A 163 -7.00 -13.53 -2.83
C TYR A 163 -8.13 -14.17 -2.01
N TYR A 164 -9.41 -14.03 -2.39
CA TYR A 164 -10.51 -14.56 -1.57
C TYR A 164 -10.51 -16.09 -1.52
N HIS A 165 -10.21 -16.79 -2.62
CA HIS A 165 -9.98 -18.25 -2.60
C HIS A 165 -8.85 -18.64 -1.63
N ALA A 166 -7.69 -17.98 -1.69
CA ALA A 166 -6.57 -18.25 -0.78
C ALA A 166 -6.96 -17.99 0.69
N ALA A 167 -7.57 -16.83 0.96
CA ALA A 167 -8.05 -16.42 2.27
C ALA A 167 -9.13 -17.34 2.83
N PHE A 168 -9.94 -17.96 1.98
CA PHE A 168 -10.87 -19.01 2.40
C PHE A 168 -10.13 -20.30 2.77
N HIS A 169 -9.25 -20.80 1.91
CA HIS A 169 -8.61 -22.12 2.10
C HIS A 169 -7.48 -22.14 3.14
N ALA A 170 -6.80 -21.01 3.40
CA ALA A 170 -5.77 -20.91 4.45
C ALA A 170 -6.27 -21.39 5.83
N PHE A 171 -7.56 -21.20 6.13
CA PHE A 171 -8.17 -21.58 7.39
C PHE A 171 -8.87 -22.96 7.38
N ASP A 172 -8.69 -23.79 6.35
CA ASP A 172 -9.30 -25.13 6.31
C ASP A 172 -8.86 -26.01 7.47
N GLY A 173 -7.56 -26.00 7.82
CA GLY A 173 -7.03 -26.72 8.97
C GLY A 173 -7.66 -26.25 10.28
N PHE A 174 -7.74 -24.92 10.47
CA PHE A 174 -8.38 -24.30 11.63
C PHE A 174 -9.87 -24.67 11.75
N ARG A 175 -10.66 -24.54 10.67
CA ARG A 175 -12.09 -24.90 10.66
C ARG A 175 -12.32 -26.37 11.02
N LYS A 176 -11.52 -27.27 10.44
CA LYS A 176 -11.58 -28.73 10.71
C LYS A 176 -11.24 -29.03 12.17
N ALA A 177 -10.14 -28.48 12.68
CA ALA A 177 -9.70 -28.68 14.07
C ALA A 177 -10.69 -28.09 15.09
N TYR A 178 -11.24 -26.90 14.83
CA TYR A 178 -12.23 -26.25 15.71
C TYR A 178 -13.52 -27.05 15.78
N LYS A 179 -14.04 -27.55 14.64
CA LYS A 179 -15.23 -28.41 14.61
C LYS A 179 -14.98 -29.75 15.30
N ALA A 180 -13.80 -30.36 15.15
CA ALA A 180 -13.44 -31.59 15.85
C ALA A 180 -13.35 -31.39 17.38
N LYS A 181 -12.75 -30.30 17.85
CA LYS A 181 -12.55 -30.04 19.29
C LYS A 181 -13.81 -29.55 20.02
N TYR A 182 -14.65 -28.75 19.38
CA TYR A 182 -15.77 -28.05 20.04
C TYR A 182 -17.17 -28.40 19.47
N ASN A 183 -17.26 -29.34 18.52
CA ASN A 183 -18.47 -29.75 17.81
C ASN A 183 -19.32 -28.61 17.18
N ARG A 184 -18.75 -27.42 17.00
CA ARG A 184 -19.42 -26.24 16.40
C ARG A 184 -18.49 -25.55 15.41
N ALA A 185 -19.02 -24.65 14.58
CA ALA A 185 -18.19 -23.77 13.76
C ALA A 185 -17.52 -22.69 14.63
N PRO A 186 -16.35 -22.16 14.25
CA PRO A 186 -15.83 -20.94 14.86
C PRO A 186 -16.75 -19.74 14.55
N PHE A 187 -16.75 -18.74 15.43
CA PHE A 187 -17.30 -17.43 15.06
C PHE A 187 -16.40 -16.78 14.00
N ILE A 188 -17.01 -16.10 13.03
CA ILE A 188 -16.35 -15.34 11.96
C ILE A 188 -17.11 -14.03 11.79
N THR A 189 -16.40 -12.90 11.73
CA THR A 189 -16.97 -11.55 11.51
C THR A 189 -17.73 -11.47 10.19
N GLU A 190 -18.70 -10.56 10.09
CA GLU A 190 -19.60 -10.51 8.93
C GLU A 190 -18.88 -10.25 7.60
N SER A 191 -17.92 -9.32 7.57
CA SER A 191 -17.07 -9.05 6.41
C SER A 191 -16.28 -10.30 5.99
N ASN A 192 -15.73 -11.05 6.95
CA ASN A 192 -14.96 -12.26 6.66
C ASN A 192 -15.87 -13.41 6.22
N ARG A 193 -17.13 -13.49 6.70
CA ARG A 193 -18.12 -14.45 6.16
C ARG A 193 -18.44 -14.18 4.70
N TRP A 194 -18.65 -12.91 4.34
CA TRP A 194 -18.90 -12.51 2.95
C TRP A 194 -17.69 -12.78 2.03
N LEU A 195 -16.48 -12.42 2.48
CA LEU A 195 -15.24 -12.70 1.76
C LEU A 195 -15.01 -14.21 1.58
N TRP A 196 -15.22 -14.99 2.65
CA TRP A 196 -15.09 -16.44 2.63
C TRP A 196 -16.14 -17.13 1.76
N GLN A 197 -17.37 -16.62 1.70
CA GLN A 197 -18.37 -17.13 0.76
C GLN A 197 -17.86 -16.98 -0.68
N LEU A 198 -17.52 -15.76 -1.10
CA LEU A 198 -17.01 -15.48 -2.45
C LEU A 198 -15.74 -16.27 -2.79
N GLY A 199 -14.87 -16.52 -1.81
CA GLY A 199 -13.69 -17.37 -1.96
C GLY A 199 -14.00 -18.86 -2.06
N SER A 200 -15.04 -19.34 -1.37
CA SER A 200 -15.46 -20.75 -1.40
C SER A 200 -16.22 -21.17 -2.67
N GLU A 201 -16.74 -20.18 -3.41
CA GLU A 201 -17.44 -20.38 -4.69
C GLU A 201 -16.47 -20.55 -5.87
N VAL A 202 -15.18 -20.20 -5.70
CA VAL A 202 -14.14 -20.29 -6.75
C VAL A 202 -13.60 -21.72 -6.87
N SER A 203 -13.60 -22.30 -8.06
CA SER A 203 -12.96 -23.59 -8.30
C SER A 203 -11.44 -23.48 -8.39
N SER A 204 -10.74 -24.58 -8.09
CA SER A 204 -9.28 -24.67 -8.24
C SER A 204 -8.80 -24.26 -9.64
N LYS A 205 -9.60 -24.53 -10.69
CA LYS A 205 -9.31 -24.17 -12.08
C LYS A 205 -9.35 -22.67 -12.32
N GLU A 206 -10.32 -21.96 -11.75
CA GLU A 206 -10.45 -20.50 -11.88
C GLU A 206 -9.34 -19.76 -11.13
N ARG A 207 -8.87 -20.33 -10.02
CA ARG A 207 -7.69 -19.86 -9.29
C ARG A 207 -6.38 -20.16 -10.04
N ASP A 208 -6.24 -21.31 -10.71
CA ASP A 208 -5.10 -21.57 -11.60
C ASP A 208 -5.08 -20.63 -12.81
N ASP A 209 -6.23 -20.40 -13.45
CA ASP A 209 -6.38 -19.41 -14.54
C ASP A 209 -5.95 -18.01 -14.09
N MET A 210 -6.49 -17.53 -12.96
CA MET A 210 -6.17 -16.19 -12.46
C MET A 210 -4.70 -16.05 -12.06
N ASN A 211 -4.09 -17.07 -11.45
CA ASN A 211 -2.65 -17.06 -11.17
C ASN A 211 -1.82 -16.95 -12.47
N ASN A 212 -2.20 -17.65 -13.54
CA ASN A 212 -1.54 -17.53 -14.84
C ASN A 212 -1.74 -16.14 -15.47
N ARG A 213 -2.91 -15.53 -15.29
CA ARG A 213 -3.21 -14.16 -15.77
C ARG A 213 -2.41 -13.10 -15.01
N ILE A 214 -2.31 -13.20 -13.69
CA ILE A 214 -1.45 -12.32 -12.88
C ILE A 214 0.03 -12.51 -13.24
N GLN A 215 0.51 -13.73 -13.45
CA GLN A 215 1.88 -14.00 -13.88
C GLN A 215 2.17 -13.46 -15.30
N THR A 216 1.19 -13.52 -16.20
CA THR A 216 1.26 -12.92 -17.54
C THR A 216 1.35 -11.39 -17.46
N PHE A 217 0.47 -10.77 -16.68
CA PHE A 217 0.49 -9.33 -16.39
C PHE A 217 1.84 -8.90 -15.78
N ARG A 218 2.33 -9.62 -14.75
CA ARG A 218 3.63 -9.39 -14.11
C ARG A 218 4.76 -9.39 -15.12
N THR A 219 4.82 -10.41 -15.98
CA THR A 219 5.87 -10.57 -16.99
C THR A 219 5.84 -9.42 -18.01
N TRP A 220 4.63 -9.04 -18.45
CA TRP A 220 4.41 -7.90 -19.34
C TRP A 220 4.78 -6.56 -18.70
N PHE A 221 4.35 -6.30 -17.46
CA PHE A 221 4.58 -5.03 -16.77
C PHE A 221 6.07 -4.83 -16.46
N LEU A 222 6.72 -5.87 -15.94
CA LEU A 222 8.16 -5.82 -15.67
C LEU A 222 8.95 -5.56 -16.97
N LYS A 223 8.56 -6.14 -18.11
CA LYS A 223 9.19 -5.89 -19.41
C LYS A 223 9.02 -4.44 -19.90
N HIS A 224 7.87 -3.81 -19.72
CA HIS A 224 7.61 -2.46 -20.23
C HIS A 224 8.12 -1.35 -19.31
N TYR A 225 7.98 -1.54 -18.00
CA TYR A 225 8.23 -0.48 -17.01
C TYR A 225 9.49 -0.71 -16.18
N MET A 226 9.75 -1.92 -15.67
CA MET A 226 10.76 -2.17 -14.61
C MET A 226 12.03 -2.91 -15.05
N LYS A 227 12.20 -3.21 -16.35
CA LYS A 227 13.37 -3.92 -16.89
C LYS A 227 13.90 -3.22 -18.15
N SER A 228 14.84 -2.32 -17.95
CA SER A 228 15.83 -1.93 -18.97
C SER A 228 17.22 -2.25 -18.42
N ASP A 229 18.15 -2.61 -19.30
CA ASP A 229 19.55 -2.86 -18.92
C ASP A 229 20.36 -1.55 -18.78
N GLU A 230 19.75 -0.40 -19.11
CA GLU A 230 20.35 0.94 -19.12
C GLU A 230 19.79 1.88 -18.03
N GLN A 231 18.50 1.73 -17.66
CA GLN A 231 17.79 2.61 -16.72
C GLN A 231 16.79 1.85 -15.84
N ASP A 232 16.79 2.15 -14.55
CA ASP A 232 15.76 1.72 -13.60
C ASP A 232 14.63 2.75 -13.49
N THR A 233 13.41 2.27 -13.20
CA THR A 233 12.22 3.13 -13.10
C THR A 233 11.76 3.26 -11.67
N ILE A 234 11.47 4.50 -11.27
CA ILE A 234 10.78 4.84 -10.03
C ILE A 234 9.34 5.24 -10.39
N ILE A 235 8.35 4.52 -9.86
CA ILE A 235 6.94 4.77 -10.11
C ILE A 235 6.33 5.54 -8.94
N ILE A 236 5.60 6.62 -9.23
CA ILE A 236 4.85 7.38 -8.21
C ILE A 236 3.37 7.04 -8.33
N LEU A 237 2.77 6.61 -7.22
CA LEU A 237 1.39 6.13 -7.11
C LEU A 237 0.63 6.91 -6.03
N PRO A 238 -0.68 7.17 -6.22
CA PRO A 238 -1.52 7.72 -5.16
C PRO A 238 -1.97 6.60 -4.22
N ILE A 239 -1.90 6.84 -2.91
CA ILE A 239 -2.38 5.85 -1.92
C ILE A 239 -3.91 5.83 -1.89
N SER A 240 -4.53 7.01 -1.78
CA SER A 240 -5.99 7.21 -1.85
C SER A 240 -6.34 8.70 -2.01
N GLN A 241 -7.60 9.01 -2.30
CA GLN A 241 -8.13 10.37 -2.13
C GLN A 241 -8.20 10.72 -0.64
N VAL A 242 -7.52 11.80 -0.23
CA VAL A 242 -7.46 12.25 1.16
C VAL A 242 -8.70 13.06 1.50
N LYS A 243 -9.52 12.55 2.41
CA LYS A 243 -10.73 13.18 2.94
C LYS A 243 -11.10 12.60 4.30
N PRO A 244 -11.92 13.28 5.11
CA PRO A 244 -12.33 12.77 6.41
C PRO A 244 -13.06 11.43 6.30
N ASN A 245 -12.67 10.47 7.13
CA ASN A 245 -13.18 9.11 7.14
C ASN A 245 -13.34 8.66 8.59
N TYR A 246 -14.47 9.03 9.20
CA TYR A 246 -14.69 8.97 10.64
C TYR A 246 -15.05 7.55 11.14
N ARG A 247 -14.63 7.22 12.36
CA ARG A 247 -14.80 5.93 13.05
C ARG A 247 -16.27 5.50 13.23
N ASP A 248 -17.17 6.45 13.38
CA ASP A 248 -18.64 6.30 13.53
C ASP A 248 -19.38 6.22 12.18
N ALA A 249 -18.70 6.39 11.05
CA ALA A 249 -19.30 6.25 9.72
C ALA A 249 -19.48 4.76 9.37
N PHE A 250 -20.68 4.22 9.58
CA PHE A 250 -21.02 2.84 9.20
C PHE A 250 -20.96 2.62 7.69
N THR A 251 -19.85 2.04 7.20
CA THR A 251 -19.74 1.60 5.81
C THR A 251 -19.89 0.09 5.69
N SER A 252 -21.03 -0.37 5.15
CA SER A 252 -21.19 -1.78 4.77
C SER A 252 -20.28 -2.11 3.58
N GLN A 253 -19.58 -3.25 3.65
CA GLN A 253 -18.95 -3.87 2.47
C GLN A 253 -19.84 -4.98 1.90
N ILE A 254 -20.71 -5.56 2.74
CA ILE A 254 -21.74 -6.55 2.42
C ILE A 254 -22.57 -6.08 1.23
N GLY A 255 -22.75 -6.95 0.23
CA GLY A 255 -23.59 -6.69 -0.95
C GLY A 255 -22.96 -5.79 -2.03
N LYS A 256 -21.79 -5.18 -1.78
CA LYS A 256 -20.99 -4.58 -2.86
C LYS A 256 -20.37 -5.70 -3.69
N LYS A 257 -20.24 -5.52 -5.00
CA LYS A 257 -19.42 -6.43 -5.82
C LYS A 257 -17.98 -6.41 -5.30
N ALA A 258 -17.32 -7.57 -5.29
CA ALA A 258 -15.87 -7.62 -5.13
C ALA A 258 -15.25 -6.69 -6.19
N THR A 259 -14.45 -5.73 -5.77
CA THR A 259 -13.90 -4.73 -6.71
C THR A 259 -12.90 -5.41 -7.63
N THR A 260 -12.96 -5.12 -8.93
CA THR A 260 -12.20 -5.81 -9.98
C THR A 260 -11.04 -4.94 -10.51
N GLY A 261 -10.38 -5.40 -11.58
CA GLY A 261 -9.40 -4.63 -12.36
C GLY A 261 -8.05 -4.37 -11.69
N LEU A 262 -7.18 -3.63 -12.39
CA LEU A 262 -5.88 -3.20 -11.86
C LEU A 262 -6.05 -2.03 -10.90
N ARG A 263 -5.42 -2.09 -9.72
CA ARG A 263 -5.46 -1.02 -8.70
C ARG A 263 -4.10 -0.84 -8.03
N THR A 264 -3.85 0.38 -7.55
CA THR A 264 -2.60 0.80 -6.89
C THR A 264 -2.13 -0.21 -5.85
N THR A 265 -2.97 -0.52 -4.87
CA THR A 265 -2.69 -1.42 -3.74
C THR A 265 -2.40 -2.88 -4.10
N TYR A 266 -2.47 -3.27 -5.38
CA TYR A 266 -2.10 -4.61 -5.86
C TYR A 266 -0.93 -4.60 -6.83
N LEU A 267 -0.51 -3.44 -7.36
CA LEU A 267 0.53 -3.38 -8.38
C LEU A 267 1.86 -3.92 -7.83
N SER A 268 2.30 -3.39 -6.70
CA SER A 268 3.53 -3.78 -5.99
C SER A 268 3.54 -5.27 -5.58
N PRO A 269 2.50 -5.85 -4.95
CA PRO A 269 2.37 -7.30 -4.79
C PRO A 269 2.44 -8.09 -6.10
N TYR A 270 1.64 -7.73 -7.12
CA TYR A 270 1.56 -8.48 -8.38
C TYR A 270 2.89 -8.51 -9.12
N VAL A 271 3.67 -7.42 -9.11
CA VAL A 271 5.00 -7.37 -9.73
C VAL A 271 6.16 -7.69 -8.78
N GLY A 272 5.89 -7.89 -7.48
CA GLY A 272 6.86 -8.20 -6.43
C GLY A 272 7.94 -7.14 -6.31
N ALA A 273 7.52 -5.89 -6.20
CA ALA A 273 8.36 -4.70 -6.18
C ALA A 273 8.24 -3.96 -4.85
N PRO A 274 9.34 -3.38 -4.32
CA PRO A 274 9.30 -2.58 -3.11
C PRO A 274 8.50 -1.29 -3.31
N GLU A 275 7.73 -0.91 -2.31
CA GLU A 275 6.93 0.31 -2.26
C GLU A 275 7.15 1.00 -0.91
N LEU A 276 7.35 2.31 -0.94
CA LEU A 276 7.55 3.16 0.24
C LEU A 276 6.48 4.25 0.25
N ALA A 277 5.63 4.25 1.29
CA ALA A 277 4.68 5.31 1.52
C ALA A 277 5.39 6.53 2.13
N VAL A 278 5.44 7.64 1.39
CA VAL A 278 6.10 8.89 1.76
C VAL A 278 5.04 9.96 2.05
N PRO A 279 4.99 10.53 3.27
CA PRO A 279 4.19 11.72 3.55
C PRO A 279 4.78 12.95 2.85
N ILE A 280 3.95 13.74 2.17
CA ILE A 280 4.37 14.85 1.31
C ILE A 280 3.69 16.20 1.60
N GLY A 281 2.68 16.22 2.48
CA GLY A 281 1.92 17.43 2.79
C GLY A 281 0.72 17.15 3.69
N HIS A 282 -0.18 18.12 3.77
CA HIS A 282 -1.40 18.08 4.57
C HIS A 282 -2.58 18.70 3.82
N LEU A 283 -3.81 18.22 4.04
CA LEU A 283 -5.04 18.92 3.66
C LEU A 283 -5.79 19.35 4.93
N ASN A 284 -6.25 20.59 4.97
CA ASN A 284 -7.11 21.08 6.04
C ASN A 284 -8.58 20.74 5.79
N PHE A 285 -9.34 20.47 6.85
CA PHE A 285 -10.78 20.23 6.82
C PHE A 285 -11.45 20.73 8.10
N GLU A 286 -12.73 21.11 8.01
CA GLU A 286 -13.53 21.40 9.20
C GLU A 286 -14.02 20.10 9.85
N SER A 287 -13.57 19.81 11.07
CA SER A 287 -13.99 18.62 11.79
C SER A 287 -15.31 18.83 12.50
N ARG A 288 -16.29 17.97 12.20
CA ARG A 288 -17.56 17.89 12.94
C ARG A 288 -17.41 17.31 14.36
N ILE A 289 -16.22 16.87 14.75
CA ILE A 289 -15.95 16.22 16.03
C ILE A 289 -15.30 17.19 17.01
N SER A 290 -14.28 17.95 16.57
CA SER A 290 -13.63 18.97 17.41
C SER A 290 -14.24 20.37 17.24
N GLY A 291 -14.93 20.63 16.12
CA GLY A 291 -15.43 21.97 15.77
C GLY A 291 -14.37 22.93 15.23
N ASN A 292 -13.15 22.42 14.95
CA ASN A 292 -12.02 23.19 14.46
C ASN A 292 -11.66 22.81 13.01
N THR A 293 -10.89 23.68 12.35
CA THR A 293 -10.04 23.28 11.22
C THR A 293 -8.95 22.31 11.72
N GLU A 294 -8.97 21.09 11.22
CA GLU A 294 -8.00 20.02 11.50
C GLU A 294 -7.22 19.66 10.21
N SER A 295 -6.10 18.94 10.32
CA SER A 295 -5.26 18.55 9.15
C SER A 295 -5.17 17.03 8.96
N LEU A 296 -5.42 16.54 7.74
CA LEU A 296 -5.16 15.17 7.32
C LEU A 296 -3.80 15.07 6.60
N PRO A 297 -3.02 13.99 6.80
CA PRO A 297 -1.78 13.77 6.08
C PRO A 297 -2.03 13.40 4.61
N VAL A 298 -1.22 13.94 3.71
CA VAL A 298 -1.13 13.50 2.30
C VAL A 298 0.14 12.68 2.13
N ALA A 299 0.00 11.52 1.49
CA ALA A 299 1.12 10.61 1.21
C ALA A 299 0.97 9.97 -0.17
N VAL A 300 2.11 9.69 -0.80
CA VAL A 300 2.23 8.94 -2.06
C VAL A 300 3.03 7.67 -1.83
N ALA A 301 2.80 6.67 -2.69
CA ALA A 301 3.62 5.48 -2.76
C ALA A 301 4.71 5.69 -3.82
N VAL A 302 5.97 5.54 -3.42
CA VAL A 302 7.14 5.52 -4.31
C VAL A 302 7.59 4.08 -4.46
N MET A 303 7.58 3.57 -5.69
CA MET A 303 7.74 2.14 -5.99
C MET A 303 8.97 1.92 -6.88
N GLY A 304 9.89 1.06 -6.44
CA GLY A 304 11.16 0.76 -7.12
C GLY A 304 11.14 -0.57 -7.88
N PRO A 305 12.21 -0.91 -8.65
CA PRO A 305 12.33 -2.22 -9.28
C PRO A 305 12.40 -3.38 -8.26
N PRO A 306 11.95 -4.60 -8.60
CA PRO A 306 12.03 -5.77 -7.71
C PRO A 306 13.42 -6.01 -7.08
N GLY A 307 13.46 -6.11 -5.75
CA GLY A 307 14.68 -6.34 -4.98
C GLY A 307 15.62 -5.14 -4.85
N SER A 308 15.10 -3.92 -5.01
CA SER A 308 15.84 -2.65 -4.81
C SER A 308 15.50 -1.95 -3.49
N ASP A 309 14.86 -2.66 -2.55
CA ASP A 309 14.27 -2.18 -1.30
C ASP A 309 15.17 -1.16 -0.55
N MET A 310 16.45 -1.51 -0.37
CA MET A 310 17.45 -0.67 0.29
C MET A 310 17.84 0.57 -0.53
N ALA A 311 17.95 0.44 -1.85
CA ALA A 311 18.29 1.54 -2.76
C ALA A 311 17.12 2.53 -2.90
N LEU A 312 15.87 2.04 -2.85
CA LEU A 312 14.66 2.86 -2.88
C LEU A 312 14.57 3.79 -1.66
N VAL A 313 14.80 3.24 -0.46
CA VAL A 313 14.85 4.02 0.80
C VAL A 313 15.93 5.11 0.73
N LYS A 314 17.12 4.78 0.23
CA LYS A 314 18.23 5.74 0.06
C LYS A 314 17.89 6.86 -0.92
N LEU A 315 17.41 6.49 -2.11
CA LEU A 315 17.03 7.43 -3.16
C LEU A 315 15.99 8.44 -2.66
N VAL A 316 14.93 7.96 -2.00
CA VAL A 316 13.89 8.85 -1.44
C VAL A 316 14.45 9.73 -0.32
N LEU A 317 15.28 9.19 0.58
CA LEU A 317 15.92 9.96 1.64
C LEU A 317 16.83 11.07 1.11
N GLU A 318 17.59 10.78 0.05
CA GLU A 318 18.47 11.73 -0.63
C GLU A 318 17.65 12.82 -1.35
N SER A 319 16.55 12.46 -2.02
CA SER A 319 15.65 13.44 -2.65
C SER A 319 14.94 14.34 -1.64
N LEU A 320 14.43 13.80 -0.52
CA LEU A 320 13.85 14.61 0.55
C LEU A 320 14.87 15.63 1.09
N ARG A 321 16.12 15.21 1.30
CA ARG A 321 17.22 16.10 1.74
C ARG A 321 17.57 17.16 0.69
N ALA A 322 17.64 16.80 -0.58
CA ALA A 322 17.94 17.72 -1.68
C ALA A 322 16.90 18.84 -1.79
N SER A 323 15.62 18.49 -1.61
CA SER A 323 14.49 19.44 -1.60
C SER A 323 14.18 20.05 -0.24
N LYS A 324 15.09 19.93 0.75
CA LYS A 324 14.92 20.41 2.13
C LYS A 324 13.63 19.94 2.84
N ARG A 325 13.01 18.85 2.40
CA ARG A 325 11.79 18.29 3.00
C ARG A 325 12.09 17.54 4.30
N PRO A 326 11.15 17.48 5.26
CA PRO A 326 11.27 16.65 6.44
C PRO A 326 11.53 15.18 6.10
N THR A 327 12.58 14.60 6.70
CA THR A 327 12.90 13.17 6.58
C THR A 327 12.28 12.33 7.71
N ALA A 328 11.63 13.00 8.67
CA ALA A 328 10.98 12.40 9.82
C ALA A 328 9.64 13.08 10.13
N VAL A 329 8.79 12.42 10.93
CA VAL A 329 7.47 12.93 11.33
C VAL A 329 7.24 12.89 12.84
N SER A 330 6.66 13.97 13.37
CA SER A 330 6.16 14.10 14.75
C SER A 330 4.93 13.23 15.01
N THR A 331 4.71 12.83 16.26
CA THR A 331 3.56 12.05 16.75
C THR A 331 2.32 12.90 17.03
N GLY A 332 1.21 12.26 17.43
CA GLY A 332 0.04 12.91 18.01
C GLY A 332 -0.88 13.64 17.02
N LYS A 333 -1.76 14.49 17.56
CA LYS A 333 -2.83 15.18 16.80
C LYS A 333 -2.34 16.21 15.80
N ALA A 334 -1.20 16.81 16.09
CA ALA A 334 -0.60 17.85 15.26
C ALA A 334 -0.25 17.35 13.85
N ARG A 335 0.00 18.31 12.96
CA ARG A 335 0.65 18.08 11.67
C ARG A 335 1.98 17.33 11.89
N MET A 336 2.37 16.56 10.89
CA MET A 336 3.55 15.67 10.93
C MET A 336 4.88 16.42 11.12
N TRP A 337 4.88 17.73 10.94
CA TRP A 337 5.99 18.66 11.08
C TRP A 337 5.38 20.08 11.21
N SER A 338 6.17 21.06 11.63
CA SER A 338 5.74 22.46 11.76
C SER A 338 5.56 23.16 10.41
N PRO A 339 4.82 24.29 10.35
CA PRO A 339 4.73 25.11 9.12
C PRO A 339 6.08 25.71 8.71
N GLU A 340 7.00 25.89 9.65
CA GLU A 340 8.36 26.38 9.39
C GLU A 340 9.16 25.33 8.60
N GLU A 341 9.02 24.05 8.97
CA GLU A 341 9.61 22.90 8.27
C GLU A 341 8.93 22.59 6.92
N GLU A 342 7.70 23.05 6.66
CA GLU A 342 7.08 22.99 5.32
C GLU A 342 7.68 24.00 4.34
N SER A 343 8.21 25.12 4.83
CA SER A 343 8.66 26.22 3.97
C SER A 343 10.04 26.03 3.35
N GLY A 344 10.74 24.93 3.69
CA GLY A 344 12.07 24.64 3.15
C GLY A 344 13.10 25.74 3.44
N SER A 345 12.98 26.41 4.59
CA SER A 345 13.90 27.43 5.15
C SER A 345 14.85 28.10 4.13
N SER A 346 14.31 29.08 3.38
CA SER A 346 14.98 30.08 2.51
C SER A 346 16.41 29.74 2.06
#